data_AF-A0AAD2FH36-F1
#
_entry.id   AF-A0AAD2FH36-F1
#
_cell.length_a   1.000
_cell.length_b   1.000
_cell.length_c   1.000
_cell.angle_alpha   90.00
_cell.angle_beta   90.00
_cell.angle_gamma   90.00
#
_symmetry.space_group_name_H-M   'P 1'
#
loop_
_entity.id
_entity.type
_entity.pdbx_description
1 polymer ?
#
loop_
_entity_poly.entity_id
_entity_poly.type
_entity_poly.pdbx_seq_one_letter_code
_entity_poly.pdbx_strand_id
1 'polypeptide(L)'
;MKFHLAISALLVLAVSPATAQANRARRLEQGKGFSSSSSGKGGGKGSGKGSSSGKGSSSGKGSSSSGKGSSSSGKGSSSSGKGGGKGAKSPVTTPSAPTPPASMPTAQSAPTPTASMPTAPSAPTGPDRCENVSCTNPLEGCDPFDGVCKNLDELVPCVAVIDEADRNSAADFITKWDAFRARFPSRPFCLLQPVPPGNSATLFLPPAFITGDPLVRYSEVTRDGENPAATISDWYTICDINNLKSSSIEFVGLFVDNSGSMTTATVRGAYDKFLADLTANGLTFKTVENTREDWILPFEVSLV
;
A
#
# COMPACT_ATOMS: atom_id res chain seq x y z
N MET A 1 -36.83 -1.61 -67.56
CA MET A 1 -36.14 -2.29 -66.44
C MET A 1 -34.69 -1.83 -66.45
N LYS A 2 -34.31 -0.89 -65.58
CA LYS A 2 -32.94 -0.39 -65.41
C LYS A 2 -32.55 -0.66 -63.96
N PHE A 3 -31.67 -1.62 -63.72
CA PHE A 3 -31.06 -1.85 -62.42
C PHE A 3 -29.86 -0.91 -62.28
N HIS A 4 -29.92 -0.02 -61.29
CA HIS A 4 -28.77 0.77 -60.86
C HIS A 4 -28.04 0.04 -59.73
N LEU A 5 -26.76 -0.16 -59.99
CA LEU A 5 -25.70 -0.65 -59.12
C LEU A 5 -25.40 0.40 -58.04
N ALA A 6 -25.23 -0.01 -56.78
CA ALA A 6 -24.58 0.81 -55.75
C ALA A 6 -23.67 -0.09 -54.89
N ILE A 7 -22.38 -0.04 -55.21
CA ILE A 7 -21.26 -0.60 -54.45
C ILE A 7 -20.98 0.40 -53.32
N SER A 8 -21.21 0.01 -52.06
CA SER A 8 -20.70 0.76 -50.90
C SER A 8 -19.33 0.22 -50.52
N ALA A 9 -18.31 1.06 -50.69
CA ALA A 9 -16.96 0.82 -50.22
C ALA A 9 -16.90 1.08 -48.70
N LEU A 10 -16.54 0.04 -47.95
CA LEU A 10 -16.25 0.11 -46.52
C LEU A 10 -14.82 0.66 -46.36
N LEU A 11 -14.69 1.91 -45.94
CA LEU A 11 -13.41 2.53 -45.60
C LEU A 11 -13.05 2.16 -44.16
N VAL A 12 -12.10 1.24 -43.99
CA VAL A 12 -11.48 0.92 -42.70
C VAL A 12 -10.36 1.94 -42.46
N LEU A 13 -10.59 2.91 -41.57
CA LEU A 13 -9.53 3.75 -41.03
C LEU A 13 -8.87 3.03 -39.85
N ALA A 14 -7.67 2.52 -40.07
CA ALA A 14 -6.78 2.06 -39.02
C ALA A 14 -6.25 3.28 -38.23
N VAL A 15 -6.46 3.29 -36.91
CA VAL A 15 -5.78 4.19 -35.97
C VAL A 15 -4.68 3.39 -35.29
N SER A 16 -3.42 3.75 -35.58
CA SER A 16 -2.26 3.23 -34.86
C SER A 16 -2.04 3.98 -33.54
N PRO A 17 -1.58 3.32 -32.47
CA PRO A 17 -1.23 3.98 -31.21
C PRO A 17 0.25 4.40 -31.24
N ALA A 18 0.51 5.70 -31.15
CA ALA A 18 1.84 6.21 -30.86
C ALA A 18 1.74 7.51 -30.06
N THR A 19 2.60 7.61 -29.04
CA THR A 19 3.02 8.83 -28.33
C THR A 19 2.30 9.13 -27.00
N ALA A 20 2.83 8.58 -25.91
CA ALA A 20 2.77 9.23 -24.59
C ALA A 20 4.00 8.85 -23.74
N GLN A 21 5.19 9.17 -24.26
CA GLN A 21 6.42 9.17 -23.48
C GLN A 21 7.18 10.49 -23.75
N ALA A 22 6.75 11.59 -23.13
CA ALA A 22 7.50 12.84 -23.07
C ALA A 22 6.88 13.80 -22.04
N ASN A 23 7.20 13.62 -20.76
CA ASN A 23 7.11 14.71 -19.77
C ASN A 23 8.24 14.55 -18.75
N ARG A 24 9.46 14.81 -19.21
CA ARG A 24 10.61 15.09 -18.35
C ARG A 24 11.35 16.28 -18.96
N ALA A 25 11.63 17.26 -18.10
CA ALA A 25 12.42 18.48 -18.35
C ALA A 25 11.73 19.64 -19.08
N ARG A 26 11.12 20.55 -18.31
CA ARG A 26 11.25 22.01 -18.45
C ARG A 26 10.53 22.74 -17.32
N ARG A 27 11.20 22.99 -16.18
CA ARG A 27 10.88 24.14 -15.32
C ARG A 27 12.03 24.49 -14.38
N LEU A 28 13.12 24.98 -14.97
CA LEU A 28 14.06 25.88 -14.31
C LEU A 28 14.32 27.02 -15.31
N GLU A 29 14.43 28.22 -14.74
CA GLU A 29 14.73 29.51 -15.37
C GLU A 29 13.57 30.31 -15.98
N GLN A 30 13.54 31.59 -15.59
CA GLN A 30 12.67 32.72 -16.00
C GLN A 30 11.35 32.85 -15.21
N GLY A 31 11.11 33.90 -14.42
CA GLY A 31 11.84 35.14 -14.28
C GLY A 31 11.45 35.91 -13.02
N LYS A 32 12.46 36.59 -12.48
CA LYS A 32 12.35 37.66 -11.50
C LYS A 32 11.60 38.85 -12.12
N GLY A 33 10.78 39.50 -11.31
CA GLY A 33 10.33 40.87 -11.53
C GLY A 33 8.81 40.99 -11.59
N PHE A 34 8.18 41.45 -10.50
CA PHE A 34 7.72 42.83 -10.40
C PHE A 34 7.12 43.07 -9.02
N SER A 35 7.73 44.01 -8.31
CA SER A 35 7.17 44.72 -7.17
C SER A 35 5.93 45.50 -7.61
N SER A 36 4.80 45.31 -6.95
CA SER A 36 3.87 46.42 -6.70
C SER A 36 3.00 46.13 -5.48
N SER A 37 3.07 47.10 -4.58
CA SER A 37 2.24 47.37 -3.42
C SER A 37 0.77 47.54 -3.79
N SER A 38 -0.14 46.88 -3.07
CA SER A 38 -1.44 47.46 -2.76
C SER A 38 -1.95 46.92 -1.42
N SER A 39 -1.84 47.79 -0.42
CA SER A 39 -2.46 47.72 0.89
C SER A 39 -3.95 48.04 0.75
N GLY A 40 -4.83 47.14 1.18
CA GLY A 40 -6.26 47.45 1.22
C GLY A 40 -7.14 46.27 1.57
N LYS A 41 -7.54 46.18 2.84
CA LYS A 41 -8.79 45.63 3.42
C LYS A 41 -8.50 45.40 4.91
N GLY A 42 -9.17 46.07 5.84
CA GLY A 42 -10.58 46.39 5.89
C GLY A 42 -11.10 45.70 7.16
N GLY A 43 -11.16 46.47 8.25
CA GLY A 43 -11.57 45.96 9.56
C GLY A 43 -13.06 45.61 9.60
N GLY A 44 -13.38 44.54 10.33
CA GLY A 44 -14.74 44.16 10.68
C GLY A 44 -14.75 43.50 12.05
N LYS A 45 -15.01 44.30 13.09
CA LYS A 45 -15.35 43.83 14.44
C LYS A 45 -16.76 43.27 14.42
N GLY A 46 -16.94 42.02 14.85
CA GLY A 46 -18.24 41.41 15.09
C GLY A 46 -18.26 40.74 16.46
N SER A 47 -18.76 41.47 17.45
CA SER A 47 -19.02 40.99 18.81
C SER A 47 -20.34 40.23 18.84
N GLY A 48 -20.36 38.97 19.27
CA GLY A 48 -21.57 38.19 19.50
C GLY A 48 -21.48 37.45 20.84
N LYS A 49 -22.07 38.03 21.88
CA LYS A 49 -22.32 37.39 23.19
C LYS A 49 -23.58 36.52 23.08
N GLY A 50 -23.55 35.33 23.66
CA GLY A 50 -24.75 34.50 23.85
C GLY A 50 -24.48 33.40 24.87
N SER A 51 -25.00 33.61 26.08
CA SER A 51 -24.90 32.73 27.25
C SER A 51 -26.10 31.77 27.33
N SER A 52 -25.88 30.54 27.80
CA SER A 52 -26.77 29.77 28.72
C SER A 52 -26.15 28.37 28.91
N SER A 53 -25.55 28.05 30.06
CA SER A 53 -26.15 27.57 31.31
C SER A 53 -26.84 26.20 31.19
N GLY A 54 -26.10 25.15 31.57
CA GLY A 54 -26.64 23.82 31.86
C GLY A 54 -25.74 23.11 32.88
N LYS A 55 -26.09 23.22 34.16
CA LYS A 55 -25.45 22.54 35.29
C LYS A 55 -25.97 21.11 35.39
N GLY A 56 -25.08 20.15 35.67
CA GLY A 56 -25.42 18.81 36.14
C GLY A 56 -24.24 18.24 36.92
N SER A 57 -24.42 18.04 38.22
CA SER A 57 -23.41 17.61 39.19
C SER A 57 -23.69 16.19 39.66
N SER A 58 -22.64 15.38 39.82
CA SER A 58 -22.48 14.34 40.87
C SER A 58 -21.09 13.71 40.70
N SER A 59 -20.07 14.09 41.47
CA SER A 59 -19.72 13.62 42.83
C SER A 59 -19.53 12.09 42.94
N GLY A 60 -18.27 11.65 42.90
CA GLY A 60 -17.83 10.34 43.37
C GLY A 60 -16.38 10.42 43.83
N LYS A 61 -16.16 10.32 45.14
CA LYS A 61 -14.89 10.45 45.86
C LYS A 61 -14.14 9.11 45.91
N GLY A 62 -12.81 9.18 45.94
CA GLY A 62 -11.93 8.09 46.40
C GLY A 62 -10.45 8.42 46.17
N SER A 63 -9.79 9.12 47.10
CA SER A 63 -8.78 8.56 48.04
C SER A 63 -7.58 7.92 47.33
N SER A 64 -6.51 8.69 47.10
CA SER A 64 -5.32 8.78 47.96
C SER A 64 -4.45 7.51 48.00
N SER A 65 -3.30 7.54 47.32
CA SER A 65 -2.05 7.08 47.92
C SER A 65 -0.84 7.74 47.25
N SER A 66 -0.10 8.43 48.10
CA SER A 66 1.18 9.07 47.86
C SER A 66 2.30 8.04 47.97
N GLY A 67 3.05 7.82 46.88
CA GLY A 67 4.29 7.06 46.87
C GLY A 67 5.45 7.97 46.47
N LYS A 68 6.18 8.49 47.47
CA LYS A 68 7.47 9.17 47.29
C LYS A 68 8.58 8.13 47.11
N GLY A 69 9.56 8.47 46.27
CA GLY A 69 10.88 7.81 46.24
C GLY A 69 11.35 7.63 44.80
N SER A 70 12.60 7.82 44.41
CA SER A 70 13.79 8.32 45.09
C SER A 70 14.74 8.72 43.96
N SER A 71 15.38 9.86 44.13
CA SER A 71 16.52 10.32 43.36
C SER A 71 17.68 9.31 43.45
N SER A 72 18.26 8.93 42.31
CA SER A 72 19.64 8.44 42.29
C SER A 72 20.35 8.98 41.04
N SER A 73 21.10 10.04 41.29
CA SER A 73 22.20 10.55 40.47
C SER A 73 23.32 9.50 40.37
N GLY A 74 23.60 9.03 39.16
CA GLY A 74 24.81 8.26 38.83
C GLY A 74 25.69 9.04 37.87
N LYS A 75 26.67 9.77 38.41
CA LYS A 75 27.83 10.30 37.68
C LYS A 75 28.92 9.22 37.64
N GLY A 76 29.48 8.94 36.47
CA GLY A 76 30.77 8.29 36.25
C GLY A 76 31.25 8.69 34.86
N SER A 77 32.22 9.61 34.69
CA SER A 77 33.67 9.42 34.84
C SER A 77 34.18 8.35 33.87
N SER A 78 34.54 8.73 32.64
CA SER A 78 35.92 9.05 32.22
C SER A 78 36.87 7.84 32.16
N SER A 79 37.30 7.45 30.96
CA SER A 79 38.70 7.04 30.72
C SER A 79 39.01 7.02 29.23
N SER A 80 39.70 8.07 28.80
CA SER A 80 40.46 8.18 27.56
C SER A 80 41.71 7.29 27.65
N GLY A 81 41.76 6.24 26.82
CA GLY A 81 42.93 5.37 26.66
C GLY A 81 43.63 5.64 25.34
N LYS A 82 44.70 6.46 25.40
CA LYS A 82 45.61 6.78 24.28
C LYS A 82 46.85 5.89 24.45
N GLY A 83 47.05 4.93 23.55
CA GLY A 83 48.20 4.02 23.58
C GLY A 83 48.82 3.86 22.21
N GLY A 84 49.86 4.64 21.92
CA GLY A 84 50.76 4.43 20.80
C GLY A 84 51.87 3.45 21.19
N GLY A 85 52.20 2.53 20.29
CA GLY A 85 53.32 1.60 20.43
C GLY A 85 53.94 1.32 19.08
N LYS A 86 55.08 1.96 18.80
CA LYS A 86 55.95 1.70 17.64
C LYS A 86 56.84 0.50 17.93
N GLY A 87 57.04 -0.33 16.90
CA GLY A 87 58.35 -0.89 16.55
C GLY A 87 58.74 -2.25 17.14
N ALA A 88 58.82 -3.26 16.28
CA ALA A 88 59.97 -4.16 16.21
C ALA A 88 59.96 -4.91 14.86
N LYS A 89 61.11 -4.91 14.18
CA LYS A 89 61.41 -5.64 12.94
C LYS A 89 61.82 -7.09 13.26
N SER A 90 61.29 -8.03 12.45
CA SER A 90 61.93 -9.24 11.88
C SER A 90 62.48 -10.33 12.83
N PRO A 91 62.28 -11.62 12.51
CA PRO A 91 62.98 -12.25 11.38
C PRO A 91 62.11 -13.07 10.42
N VAL A 92 62.67 -13.19 9.22
CA VAL A 92 62.24 -14.02 8.09
C VAL A 92 62.30 -15.50 8.47
N THR A 93 61.19 -16.20 8.30
CA THR A 93 61.16 -17.67 8.18
C THR A 93 60.59 -18.05 6.83
N THR A 94 61.37 -18.88 6.15
CA THR A 94 61.21 -19.50 4.84
C THR A 94 59.83 -20.18 4.66
N PRO A 95 59.24 -20.15 3.45
CA PRO A 95 57.93 -20.73 3.19
C PRO A 95 57.99 -22.26 3.11
N SER A 96 57.20 -22.93 3.95
CA SER A 96 56.87 -24.34 3.78
C SER A 96 55.81 -24.48 2.68
N ALA A 97 56.04 -25.39 1.75
CA ALA A 97 55.12 -25.71 0.67
C ALA A 97 53.77 -26.20 1.23
N PRO A 98 52.62 -25.75 0.69
CA PRO A 98 51.33 -26.26 1.09
C PRO A 98 51.11 -27.66 0.50
N THR A 99 50.95 -28.64 1.38
CA THR A 99 50.36 -29.94 1.08
C THR A 99 48.95 -29.75 0.51
N PRO A 100 48.57 -30.39 -0.61
CA PRO A 100 47.21 -30.30 -1.13
C PRO A 100 46.22 -30.94 -0.13
N PRO A 101 45.14 -30.25 0.28
CA PRO A 101 44.10 -30.89 1.06
C PRO A 101 43.37 -31.93 0.21
N ALA A 102 43.09 -33.05 0.85
CA ALA A 102 42.33 -34.17 0.32
C ALA A 102 40.98 -33.71 -0.26
N SER A 103 40.62 -34.32 -1.38
CA SER A 103 39.32 -34.22 -2.05
C SER A 103 38.17 -34.28 -1.04
N MET A 104 37.39 -33.19 -0.95
CA MET A 104 36.14 -33.18 -0.21
C MET A 104 35.14 -34.14 -0.88
N PRO A 105 34.34 -34.90 -0.10
CA PRO A 105 33.21 -35.63 -0.64
C PRO A 105 32.17 -34.65 -1.18
N THR A 106 31.65 -34.98 -2.35
CA THR A 106 30.56 -34.33 -3.06
C THR A 106 29.42 -33.99 -2.10
N ALA A 107 29.15 -32.69 -1.91
CA ALA A 107 27.96 -32.24 -1.22
C ALA A 107 26.74 -32.64 -2.06
N GLN A 108 26.01 -33.63 -1.54
CA GLN A 108 24.73 -34.08 -2.04
C GLN A 108 23.76 -32.91 -1.92
N SER A 109 23.28 -32.38 -3.05
CA SER A 109 22.29 -31.31 -3.09
C SER A 109 21.08 -31.71 -2.23
N ALA A 110 20.89 -31.00 -1.12
CA ALA A 110 19.67 -31.10 -0.35
C ALA A 110 18.50 -30.67 -1.24
N PRO A 111 17.38 -31.42 -1.28
CA PRO A 111 16.20 -31.00 -2.01
C PRO A 111 15.69 -29.69 -1.40
N THR A 112 15.61 -28.66 -2.23
CA THR A 112 14.91 -27.41 -1.93
C THR A 112 13.51 -27.78 -1.42
N PRO A 113 13.09 -27.32 -0.23
CA PRO A 113 11.69 -27.44 0.15
C PRO A 113 10.92 -26.52 -0.80
N THR A 114 10.31 -27.13 -1.82
CA THR A 114 9.23 -26.51 -2.58
C THR A 114 8.11 -26.25 -1.58
N ALA A 115 8.12 -25.07 -0.95
CA ALA A 115 6.96 -24.55 -0.28
C ALA A 115 5.90 -24.40 -1.37
N SER A 116 5.05 -25.41 -1.49
CA SER A 116 3.81 -25.31 -2.23
C SER A 116 3.05 -24.15 -1.61
N MET A 117 3.10 -22.99 -2.28
CA MET A 117 2.16 -21.92 -1.98
C MET A 117 0.75 -22.54 -2.02
N PRO A 118 -0.13 -22.22 -1.07
CA PRO A 118 -1.51 -22.65 -1.16
C PRO A 118 -2.02 -22.19 -2.52
N THR A 119 -2.46 -23.16 -3.33
CA THR A 119 -3.09 -22.92 -4.61
C THR A 119 -4.13 -21.85 -4.38
N ALA A 120 -4.03 -20.73 -5.11
CA ALA A 120 -5.00 -19.66 -5.03
C ALA A 120 -6.41 -20.28 -5.09
N PRO A 121 -7.32 -19.93 -4.16
CA PRO A 121 -8.66 -20.48 -4.17
C PRO A 121 -9.22 -20.30 -5.57
N SER A 122 -9.62 -21.41 -6.18
CA SER A 122 -10.17 -21.40 -7.54
C SER A 122 -11.27 -20.33 -7.59
N ALA A 123 -11.16 -19.43 -8.58
CA ALA A 123 -12.15 -18.38 -8.79
C ALA A 123 -13.55 -19.00 -8.66
N PRO A 124 -14.47 -18.38 -7.89
CA PRO A 124 -15.81 -18.92 -7.75
C PRO A 124 -16.43 -19.00 -9.15
N THR A 125 -16.54 -20.21 -9.69
CA THR A 125 -17.19 -20.52 -10.97
C THR A 125 -18.72 -20.39 -10.88
N GLY A 126 -19.20 -19.55 -9.97
CA GLY A 126 -20.60 -19.19 -9.88
C GLY A 126 -20.99 -18.29 -11.06
N PRO A 127 -22.27 -18.30 -11.45
CA PRO A 127 -22.78 -17.32 -12.40
C PRO A 127 -22.47 -15.91 -11.88
N ASP A 128 -22.07 -15.01 -12.78
CA ASP A 128 -21.94 -13.59 -12.48
C ASP A 128 -23.27 -13.10 -11.89
N ARG A 129 -23.24 -12.75 -10.60
CA ARG A 129 -24.45 -12.36 -9.86
C ARG A 129 -25.03 -11.04 -10.35
N CYS A 130 -24.29 -10.31 -11.19
CA CYS A 130 -24.67 -9.02 -11.73
C CYS A 130 -25.10 -9.06 -13.20
N GLU A 131 -25.05 -10.20 -13.88
CA GLU A 131 -25.33 -10.33 -15.33
C GLU A 131 -26.70 -9.76 -15.75
N ASN A 132 -27.67 -9.72 -14.83
CA ASN A 132 -29.01 -9.18 -15.08
C ASN A 132 -29.49 -8.19 -14.01
N VAL A 133 -28.56 -7.60 -13.25
CA VAL A 133 -28.88 -6.62 -12.21
C VAL A 133 -28.65 -5.22 -12.75
N SER A 134 -29.71 -4.41 -12.77
CA SER A 134 -29.63 -2.99 -13.11
C SER A 134 -30.00 -2.16 -11.88
N CYS A 135 -29.03 -1.38 -11.40
CA CYS A 135 -29.25 -0.45 -10.30
C CYS A 135 -29.94 0.81 -10.83
N THR A 136 -30.99 1.24 -10.13
CA THR A 136 -31.82 2.37 -10.57
C THR A 136 -31.16 3.71 -10.29
N ASN A 137 -30.26 3.76 -9.31
CA ASN A 137 -29.49 4.94 -8.93
C ASN A 137 -28.16 4.98 -9.73
N PRO A 138 -27.83 6.08 -10.41
CA PRO A 138 -26.56 6.20 -11.14
C PRO A 138 -25.31 6.20 -10.24
N LEU A 139 -25.48 6.36 -8.91
CA LEU A 139 -24.40 6.25 -7.92
C LEU A 139 -24.30 4.86 -7.30
N GLU A 140 -25.04 3.88 -7.82
CA GLU A 140 -25.00 2.49 -7.36
C GLU A 140 -24.44 1.55 -8.44
N GLY A 141 -23.80 0.48 -7.99
CA GLY A 141 -23.39 -0.66 -8.79
C GLY A 141 -23.86 -1.95 -8.16
N CYS A 142 -23.95 -3.02 -8.94
CA CYS A 142 -24.22 -4.35 -8.41
C CYS A 142 -22.96 -4.91 -7.74
N ASP A 143 -23.08 -5.40 -6.51
CA ASP A 143 -22.01 -6.08 -5.81
C ASP A 143 -21.81 -7.50 -6.37
N PRO A 144 -20.60 -7.86 -6.86
CA PRO A 144 -20.35 -9.18 -7.45
C PRO A 144 -20.49 -10.36 -6.47
N PHE A 145 -20.45 -10.12 -5.16
CA PHE A 145 -20.53 -11.17 -4.14
C PHE A 145 -21.96 -11.55 -3.79
N ASP A 146 -22.88 -10.59 -3.71
CA ASP A 146 -24.27 -10.84 -3.28
C ASP A 146 -25.33 -10.45 -4.31
N GLY A 147 -24.96 -9.77 -5.40
CA GLY A 147 -25.87 -9.33 -6.46
C GLY A 147 -26.74 -8.13 -6.08
N VAL A 148 -26.46 -7.47 -4.95
CA VAL A 148 -27.26 -6.34 -4.43
C VAL A 148 -26.67 -5.02 -4.92
N CYS A 149 -27.55 -4.07 -5.26
CA CYS A 149 -27.14 -2.70 -5.59
C CYS A 149 -26.64 -1.97 -4.34
N LYS A 150 -25.42 -1.42 -4.43
CA LYS A 150 -24.75 -0.68 -3.36
C LYS A 150 -24.14 0.59 -3.92
N ASN A 151 -23.89 1.57 -3.06
CA ASN A 151 -23.18 2.78 -3.46
C ASN A 151 -21.86 2.41 -4.13
N LEU A 152 -21.52 3.04 -5.26
CA LEU A 152 -20.27 2.78 -5.97
C LEU A 152 -19.07 2.94 -5.03
N ASP A 153 -19.16 3.89 -4.10
CA ASP A 153 -18.12 4.12 -3.10
C ASP A 153 -17.89 2.89 -2.22
N GLU A 154 -18.92 2.09 -1.92
CA GLU A 154 -18.77 0.82 -1.19
C GLU A 154 -18.23 -0.32 -2.05
N LEU A 155 -18.04 -0.14 -3.35
CA LEU A 155 -17.61 -1.20 -4.27
C LEU A 155 -16.20 -1.00 -4.83
N VAL A 156 -15.62 0.20 -4.70
CA VAL A 156 -14.25 0.49 -5.18
C VAL A 156 -13.21 -0.35 -4.42
N PRO A 157 -12.48 -1.27 -5.08
CA PRO A 157 -11.43 -2.05 -4.41
C PRO A 157 -10.30 -1.17 -3.90
N CYS A 158 -9.85 -1.43 -2.67
CA CYS A 158 -8.66 -0.82 -2.08
C CYS A 158 -7.48 -1.78 -2.17
N VAL A 159 -6.33 -1.29 -2.64
CA VAL A 159 -5.07 -2.03 -2.65
C VAL A 159 -4.04 -1.23 -1.86
N ALA A 160 -3.61 -1.77 -0.73
CA ALA A 160 -2.59 -1.19 0.13
C ALA A 160 -1.31 -2.04 0.03
N VAL A 161 -0.17 -1.40 -0.25
CA VAL A 161 1.14 -2.04 -0.34
C VAL A 161 2.07 -1.40 0.66
N ILE A 162 2.46 -2.14 1.70
CA ILE A 162 3.26 -1.59 2.80
C ILE A 162 4.01 -2.70 3.55
N ASP A 163 5.26 -2.48 3.95
CA ASP A 163 6.06 -3.49 4.67
C ASP A 163 6.02 -3.35 6.20
N GLU A 164 5.73 -2.15 6.71
CA GLU A 164 5.65 -1.86 8.14
C GLU A 164 4.45 -0.98 8.52
N ALA A 165 4.11 -0.95 9.80
CA ALA A 165 3.08 -0.06 10.30
C ALA A 165 3.67 0.77 11.42
N ASP A 166 3.32 2.05 11.44
CA ASP A 166 3.61 2.93 12.56
C ASP A 166 3.11 2.28 13.85
N ARG A 167 3.71 2.66 14.99
CA ARG A 167 3.57 2.05 16.34
C ARG A 167 2.17 2.16 16.98
N ASN A 168 1.11 2.02 16.19
CA ASN A 168 -0.25 1.79 16.61
C ASN A 168 -0.33 0.42 17.29
N SER A 169 -1.11 0.36 18.37
CA SER A 169 -1.39 -0.91 19.01
C SER A 169 -2.33 -1.77 18.16
N ALA A 170 -2.38 -3.07 18.43
CA ALA A 170 -3.39 -3.96 17.86
C ALA A 170 -4.82 -3.41 18.05
N ALA A 171 -5.11 -2.81 19.21
CA ALA A 171 -6.42 -2.22 19.51
C ALA A 171 -6.72 -1.00 18.63
N ASP A 172 -5.71 -0.20 18.31
CA ASP A 172 -5.87 0.95 17.40
C ASP A 172 -6.20 0.48 15.98
N PHE A 173 -5.50 -0.55 15.48
CA PHE A 173 -5.80 -1.13 14.16
C PHE A 173 -7.19 -1.77 14.10
N ILE A 174 -7.63 -2.46 15.16
CA ILE A 174 -9.00 -2.97 15.26
C ILE A 174 -10.00 -1.81 15.18
N THR A 175 -9.77 -0.73 15.94
CA THR A 175 -10.67 0.43 15.95
C THR A 175 -10.77 1.10 14.58
N LYS A 176 -9.64 1.29 13.88
CA LYS A 176 -9.61 1.83 12.52
C LYS A 176 -10.32 0.91 11.53
N TRP A 177 -10.07 -0.40 11.63
CA TRP A 177 -10.73 -1.37 10.78
C TRP A 177 -12.25 -1.38 10.97
N ASP A 178 -12.71 -1.32 12.22
CA ASP A 178 -14.14 -1.24 12.55
C ASP A 178 -14.76 0.06 12.01
N ALA A 179 -14.05 1.19 12.10
CA ALA A 179 -14.49 2.46 11.52
C ALA A 179 -14.57 2.40 9.98
N PHE A 180 -13.56 1.82 9.33
CA PHE A 180 -13.55 1.58 7.89
C PHE A 180 -14.75 0.71 7.47
N ARG A 181 -14.99 -0.42 8.13
CA ARG A 181 -16.12 -1.31 7.81
C ARG A 181 -17.48 -0.71 8.15
N ALA A 182 -17.59 0.11 9.18
CA ALA A 182 -18.82 0.83 9.48
C ALA A 182 -19.17 1.85 8.39
N ARG A 183 -18.15 2.49 7.77
CA ARG A 183 -18.35 3.47 6.70
C ARG A 183 -18.49 2.82 5.32
N PHE A 184 -17.76 1.73 5.07
CA PHE A 184 -17.71 1.03 3.79
C PHE A 184 -17.87 -0.48 3.97
N PRO A 185 -19.08 -0.97 4.30
CA PRO A 185 -19.30 -2.36 4.67
C PRO A 185 -18.85 -3.35 3.60
N SER A 186 -19.09 -3.01 2.33
CA SER A 186 -18.88 -3.91 1.19
C SER A 186 -17.59 -3.65 0.43
N ARG A 187 -16.77 -2.67 0.86
CA ARG A 187 -15.60 -2.24 0.11
C ARG A 187 -14.51 -3.31 0.15
N PRO A 188 -14.09 -3.88 -1.00
CA PRO A 188 -13.03 -4.87 -1.03
C PRO A 188 -11.71 -4.25 -0.58
N PHE A 189 -10.92 -4.99 0.20
CA PHE A 189 -9.66 -4.51 0.75
C PHE A 189 -8.55 -5.55 0.59
N CYS A 190 -7.55 -5.24 -0.21
CA CYS A 190 -6.36 -6.05 -0.41
C CYS A 190 -5.16 -5.41 0.29
N LEU A 191 -4.57 -6.11 1.25
CA LEU A 191 -3.33 -5.72 1.92
C LEU A 191 -2.18 -6.60 1.41
N LEU A 192 -1.19 -5.97 0.81
CA LEU A 192 0.01 -6.62 0.30
C LEU A 192 1.20 -6.18 1.16
N GLN A 193 1.93 -7.14 1.70
CA GLN A 193 3.10 -6.88 2.53
C GLN A 193 4.39 -7.29 1.81
N PRO A 194 5.19 -6.35 1.29
CA PRO A 194 6.48 -6.68 0.71
C PRO A 194 7.46 -7.12 1.81
N VAL A 195 7.82 -8.40 1.84
CA VAL A 195 8.71 -8.94 2.88
C VAL A 195 10.11 -9.12 2.31
N PRO A 196 11.18 -8.61 2.96
CA PRO A 196 12.54 -8.85 2.49
C PRO A 196 12.89 -10.35 2.56
N PRO A 197 13.73 -10.86 1.65
CA PRO A 197 14.13 -12.27 1.68
C PRO A 197 14.71 -12.68 3.04
N GLY A 198 14.17 -13.76 3.62
CA GLY A 198 14.61 -14.29 4.92
C GLY A 198 13.99 -13.61 6.14
N ASN A 199 13.11 -12.63 5.95
CA ASN A 199 12.30 -12.04 7.02
C ASN A 199 10.88 -12.63 7.03
N SER A 200 10.10 -12.29 8.05
CA SER A 200 8.69 -12.65 8.18
C SER A 200 7.84 -11.40 8.32
N ALA A 201 6.57 -11.50 7.94
CA ALA A 201 5.59 -10.44 8.16
C ALA A 201 5.50 -10.01 9.63
N THR A 202 5.42 -8.69 9.83
CA THR A 202 5.27 -8.06 11.15
C THR A 202 4.01 -7.20 11.26
N LEU A 203 3.20 -7.10 10.19
CA LEU A 203 2.00 -6.27 10.22
C LEU A 203 0.94 -6.92 11.10
N PHE A 204 0.31 -6.11 11.94
CA PHE A 204 -0.88 -6.55 12.64
C PHE A 204 -2.05 -6.65 11.64
N LEU A 205 -2.71 -7.80 11.62
CA LEU A 205 -3.88 -8.05 10.79
C LEU A 205 -5.14 -8.04 11.68
N PRO A 206 -6.14 -7.19 11.39
CA PRO A 206 -7.46 -7.29 12.02
C PRO A 206 -8.05 -8.69 11.82
N PRO A 207 -8.89 -9.18 12.77
CA PRO A 207 -9.43 -10.54 12.71
C PRO A 207 -10.06 -10.94 11.38
N ALA A 208 -10.70 -9.99 10.66
CA ALA A 208 -11.31 -10.22 9.36
C ALA A 208 -10.37 -10.88 8.33
N PHE A 209 -9.09 -10.53 8.34
CA PHE A 209 -8.06 -11.07 7.45
C PHE A 209 -7.69 -12.52 7.76
N ILE A 210 -8.06 -13.03 8.93
CA ILE A 210 -7.74 -14.38 9.42
C ILE A 210 -8.99 -15.26 9.45
N THR A 211 -10.18 -14.66 9.63
CA THR A 211 -11.45 -15.38 9.72
C THR A 211 -12.07 -15.74 8.36
N GLY A 212 -11.39 -15.42 7.25
CA GLY A 212 -11.85 -15.77 5.90
C GLY A 212 -12.97 -14.87 5.36
N ASP A 213 -12.98 -13.59 5.72
CA ASP A 213 -13.89 -12.62 5.12
C ASP A 213 -13.63 -12.53 3.59
N PRO A 214 -14.63 -12.76 2.73
CA PRO A 214 -14.44 -12.77 1.29
C PRO A 214 -14.05 -11.39 0.71
N LEU A 215 -14.34 -10.31 1.43
CA LEU A 215 -14.04 -8.93 1.05
C LEU A 215 -12.61 -8.51 1.37
N VAL A 216 -11.82 -9.36 2.02
CA VAL A 216 -10.43 -9.07 2.34
C VAL A 216 -9.48 -10.06 1.71
N ARG A 217 -8.31 -9.55 1.36
CA ARG A 217 -7.16 -10.34 0.89
C ARG A 217 -5.92 -9.86 1.61
N TYR A 218 -5.10 -10.81 2.03
CA TYR A 218 -3.75 -10.53 2.53
C TYR A 218 -2.76 -11.46 1.84
N SER A 219 -1.63 -10.91 1.44
CA SER A 219 -0.49 -11.71 0.95
C SER A 219 0.82 -11.02 1.29
N GLU A 220 1.79 -11.81 1.70
CA GLU A 220 3.19 -11.43 1.56
C GLU A 220 3.53 -11.38 0.06
N VAL A 221 4.29 -10.37 -0.35
CA VAL A 221 4.74 -10.18 -1.74
C VAL A 221 6.24 -9.93 -1.81
N THR A 222 6.79 -10.15 -3.00
CA THR A 222 8.23 -10.03 -3.24
C THR A 222 8.65 -8.57 -3.34
N ARG A 223 9.81 -8.23 -2.76
CA ARG A 223 10.54 -6.97 -3.03
C ARG A 223 11.36 -7.09 -4.32
N ASP A 224 10.68 -7.10 -5.46
CA ASP A 224 11.27 -7.45 -6.76
C ASP A 224 12.23 -6.40 -7.35
N GLY A 225 12.10 -5.13 -6.95
CA GLY A 225 12.93 -4.06 -7.51
C GLY A 225 14.36 -4.01 -6.97
N GLU A 226 14.63 -4.71 -5.86
CA GLU A 226 15.98 -4.89 -5.30
C GLU A 226 16.70 -6.10 -5.90
N ASN A 227 16.00 -6.96 -6.66
CA ASN A 227 16.55 -8.16 -7.26
C ASN A 227 15.84 -8.52 -8.59
N PRO A 228 16.47 -8.26 -9.76
CA PRO A 228 15.90 -8.55 -11.07
C PRO A 228 15.58 -10.03 -11.34
N ALA A 229 16.15 -10.96 -10.57
CA ALA A 229 15.87 -12.39 -10.68
C ALA A 229 14.70 -12.84 -9.78
N ALA A 230 14.17 -11.94 -8.94
CA ALA A 230 13.07 -12.26 -8.05
C ALA A 230 11.75 -12.42 -8.83
N THR A 231 10.92 -13.35 -8.37
CA THR A 231 9.60 -13.56 -8.96
C THR A 231 8.70 -12.37 -8.65
N ILE A 232 8.20 -11.72 -9.70
CA ILE A 232 7.24 -10.62 -9.59
C ILE A 232 5.92 -11.14 -9.04
N SER A 233 5.41 -10.52 -7.97
CA SER A 233 4.10 -10.85 -7.41
C SER A 233 2.98 -10.27 -8.29
N ASP A 234 2.00 -11.10 -8.63
CA ASP A 234 0.86 -10.68 -9.46
C ASP A 234 -0.24 -10.07 -8.61
N TRP A 235 -0.14 -8.76 -8.32
CA TRP A 235 -1.09 -8.07 -7.46
C TRP A 235 -2.52 -8.07 -8.00
N TYR A 236 -2.70 -8.03 -9.33
CA TYR A 236 -4.03 -8.05 -9.95
C TYR A 236 -4.76 -9.35 -9.64
N THR A 237 -4.06 -10.48 -9.76
CA THR A 237 -4.59 -11.81 -9.41
C THR A 237 -4.69 -12.00 -7.90
N ILE A 238 -3.68 -11.62 -7.12
CA ILE A 238 -3.70 -11.78 -5.65
C ILE A 238 -4.87 -11.03 -5.01
N CYS A 239 -5.12 -9.81 -5.46
CA CYS A 239 -6.23 -8.98 -4.99
C CYS A 239 -7.57 -9.29 -5.65
N ASP A 240 -7.61 -10.28 -6.54
CA ASP A 240 -8.81 -10.74 -7.24
C ASP A 240 -9.58 -9.63 -7.99
N ILE A 241 -8.85 -8.65 -8.55
CA ILE A 241 -9.43 -7.45 -9.15
C ILE A 241 -10.39 -7.78 -10.29
N ASN A 242 -10.12 -8.87 -11.03
CA ASN A 242 -10.99 -9.32 -12.11
C ASN A 242 -12.40 -9.66 -11.64
N ASN A 243 -12.52 -10.36 -10.50
CA ASN A 243 -13.82 -10.77 -9.96
C ASN A 243 -14.50 -9.62 -9.20
N LEU A 244 -13.73 -8.61 -8.77
CA LEU A 244 -14.23 -7.41 -8.14
C LEU A 244 -14.74 -6.36 -9.14
N LYS A 245 -14.49 -6.56 -10.44
CA LYS A 245 -14.97 -5.68 -11.49
C LYS A 245 -16.47 -5.81 -11.61
N SER A 246 -17.21 -5.04 -10.81
CA SER A 246 -18.61 -4.78 -11.11
C SER A 246 -18.69 -4.00 -12.42
N SER A 247 -19.82 -4.12 -13.13
CA SER A 247 -20.05 -3.45 -14.41
C SER A 247 -19.96 -1.92 -14.37
N SER A 248 -19.77 -1.31 -13.19
CA SER A 248 -19.77 0.14 -12.97
C SER A 248 -18.53 0.68 -12.25
N ILE A 249 -17.59 -0.18 -11.84
CA ILE A 249 -16.32 0.27 -11.25
C ILE A 249 -15.23 0.35 -12.32
N GLU A 250 -14.70 1.57 -12.49
CA GLU A 250 -13.69 1.89 -13.51
C GLU A 250 -12.29 2.11 -12.92
N PHE A 251 -12.13 2.05 -11.60
CA PHE A 251 -10.85 2.29 -10.94
C PHE A 251 -10.72 1.59 -9.58
N VAL A 252 -9.48 1.46 -9.13
CA VAL A 252 -9.12 0.99 -7.77
C VAL A 252 -8.52 2.13 -6.95
N GLY A 253 -8.70 2.11 -5.64
CA GLY A 253 -7.89 2.92 -4.73
C GLY A 253 -6.54 2.24 -4.52
N LEU A 254 -5.44 2.97 -4.68
CA LEU A 254 -4.08 2.44 -4.53
C LEU A 254 -3.26 3.26 -3.53
N PHE A 255 -2.75 2.59 -2.51
CA PHE A 255 -1.75 3.11 -1.57
C PHE A 255 -0.48 2.28 -1.72
N VAL A 256 0.64 2.95 -1.96
CA VAL A 256 1.98 2.32 -1.92
C VAL A 256 2.82 3.10 -0.94
N ASP A 257 3.35 2.40 0.05
CA ASP A 257 4.27 2.99 0.99
C ASP A 257 5.55 3.46 0.31
N ASN A 258 5.97 4.66 0.70
CA ASN A 258 7.19 5.30 0.23
C ASN A 258 8.00 5.85 1.41
N SER A 259 7.86 5.23 2.57
CA SER A 259 8.55 5.60 3.81
C SER A 259 9.44 4.47 4.35
N GLY A 260 10.30 4.82 5.30
CA GLY A 260 11.09 3.86 6.05
C GLY A 260 11.94 2.93 5.16
N SER A 261 11.72 1.63 5.34
CA SER A 261 12.48 0.60 4.64
C SER A 261 12.06 0.36 3.19
N MET A 262 10.91 0.89 2.75
CA MET A 262 10.34 0.61 1.43
C MET A 262 10.14 1.88 0.59
N THR A 263 10.28 1.72 -0.72
CA THR A 263 9.75 2.69 -1.68
C THR A 263 9.02 1.95 -2.80
N THR A 264 8.34 2.69 -3.68
CA THR A 264 7.82 2.12 -4.92
C THR A 264 8.93 1.44 -5.75
N ALA A 265 10.18 1.87 -5.62
CA ALA A 265 11.31 1.22 -6.30
C ALA A 265 11.58 -0.21 -5.78
N THR A 266 11.25 -0.50 -4.52
CA THR A 266 11.40 -1.83 -3.90
C THR A 266 10.50 -2.88 -4.55
N VAL A 267 9.37 -2.48 -5.13
CA VAL A 267 8.35 -3.37 -5.73
C VAL A 267 8.03 -3.00 -7.18
N ARG A 268 9.02 -2.43 -7.88
CA ARG A 268 8.78 -1.71 -9.14
C ARG A 268 8.15 -2.58 -10.22
N GLY A 269 8.62 -3.81 -10.39
CA GLY A 269 8.12 -4.75 -11.39
C GLY A 269 6.69 -5.19 -11.10
N ALA A 270 6.36 -5.47 -9.84
CA ALA A 270 4.98 -5.80 -9.45
C ALA A 270 4.03 -4.62 -9.62
N TYR A 271 4.46 -3.41 -9.24
CA TYR A 271 3.72 -2.17 -9.47
C TYR A 271 3.46 -1.93 -10.97
N ASP A 272 4.48 -2.03 -11.81
CA ASP A 272 4.35 -1.82 -13.25
C ASP A 272 3.45 -2.85 -13.91
N LYS A 273 3.57 -4.12 -13.52
CA LYS A 273 2.68 -5.19 -13.98
C LYS A 273 1.25 -4.89 -13.57
N PHE A 274 1.00 -4.51 -12.32
CA PHE A 274 -0.32 -4.17 -11.82
C PHE A 274 -0.98 -3.04 -12.63
N LEU A 275 -0.23 -1.97 -12.93
CA LEU A 275 -0.75 -0.88 -13.77
C LEU A 275 -1.06 -1.32 -15.21
N ALA A 276 -0.21 -2.19 -15.77
CA ALA A 276 -0.44 -2.77 -17.09
C ALA A 276 -1.70 -3.65 -17.12
N ASP A 277 -1.90 -4.47 -16.08
CA ASP A 277 -3.08 -5.33 -15.95
C ASP A 277 -4.36 -4.51 -15.76
N LEU A 278 -4.34 -3.47 -14.91
CA LEU A 278 -5.48 -2.54 -14.78
C LEU A 278 -5.84 -1.94 -16.14
N THR A 279 -4.85 -1.41 -16.85
CA THR A 279 -5.05 -0.79 -18.17
C THR A 279 -5.59 -1.80 -19.19
N ALA A 280 -5.04 -3.00 -19.25
CA ALA A 280 -5.47 -4.07 -20.14
C ALA A 280 -6.93 -4.49 -19.89
N ASN A 281 -7.42 -4.30 -18.66
CA ASN A 281 -8.79 -4.61 -18.25
C ASN A 281 -9.72 -3.38 -18.21
N GLY A 282 -9.28 -2.24 -18.74
CA GLY A 282 -10.08 -1.01 -18.80
C GLY A 282 -10.30 -0.34 -17.44
N LEU A 283 -9.42 -0.60 -16.47
CA LEU A 283 -9.43 0.01 -15.15
C LEU A 283 -8.32 1.05 -15.04
N THR A 284 -8.55 2.04 -14.19
CA THR A 284 -7.54 3.01 -13.75
C THR A 284 -7.29 2.88 -12.25
N PHE A 285 -6.49 3.76 -11.67
CA PHE A 285 -6.27 3.80 -10.23
C PHE A 285 -6.33 5.25 -9.73
N LYS A 286 -6.77 5.42 -8.48
CA LYS A 286 -6.64 6.66 -7.72
C LYS A 286 -5.64 6.43 -6.62
N THR A 287 -4.52 7.16 -6.67
CA THR A 287 -3.55 7.14 -5.57
C THR A 287 -4.16 7.80 -4.34
N VAL A 288 -4.10 7.11 -3.21
CA VAL A 288 -4.30 7.71 -1.89
C VAL A 288 -2.95 7.74 -1.19
N GLU A 289 -2.68 8.82 -0.46
CA GLU A 289 -1.40 9.04 0.21
C GLU A 289 -1.59 9.16 1.72
N ASN A 290 -0.58 8.72 2.46
CA ASN A 290 -0.49 8.92 3.90
C ASN A 290 0.98 9.04 4.32
N THR A 291 1.20 9.75 5.42
CA THR A 291 2.53 10.07 5.97
C THR A 291 2.85 9.29 7.26
N ARG A 292 1.99 8.33 7.65
CA ARG A 292 2.01 7.68 8.97
C ARG A 292 1.92 6.16 8.91
N GLU A 293 2.44 5.53 7.85
CA GLU A 293 2.50 4.05 7.71
C GLU A 293 1.20 3.34 8.15
N ASP A 294 0.06 3.95 7.84
CA ASP A 294 -1.26 3.47 8.22
C ASP A 294 -1.97 3.15 6.92
N TRP A 295 -2.19 1.85 6.74
CA TRP A 295 -2.72 1.29 5.52
C TRP A 295 -4.25 1.33 5.46
N ILE A 296 -4.96 1.64 6.56
CA ILE A 296 -6.43 1.74 6.58
C ILE A 296 -6.88 3.17 6.30
N LEU A 297 -6.31 4.12 7.03
CA LEU A 297 -6.72 5.53 7.00
C LEU A 297 -6.77 6.18 5.60
N PRO A 298 -5.84 5.91 4.65
CA PRO A 298 -5.90 6.45 3.30
C PRO A 298 -7.22 6.14 2.58
N PHE A 299 -7.92 5.07 2.99
CA PHE A 299 -9.14 4.58 2.38
C PHE A 299 -10.41 4.91 3.17
N GLU A 300 -10.32 5.65 4.29
CA GLU A 300 -11.49 6.10 5.07
C GLU A 300 -12.21 7.33 4.45
N VAL A 301 -12.06 7.52 3.14
CA VAL A 301 -12.58 8.65 2.35
C VAL A 301 -13.46 8.17 1.19
N SER A 302 -14.26 9.09 0.64
CA SER A 302 -14.94 8.87 -0.64
C SER A 302 -13.90 8.76 -1.74
N LEU A 303 -13.98 7.70 -2.53
CA LEU A 303 -13.15 7.46 -3.69
C LEU A 303 -13.89 7.76 -4.99
N VAL A 304 -15.22 7.78 -5.00
CA VAL A 304 -16.07 8.13 -6.15
C VAL A 304 -16.35 9.63 -6.19
#